data_AF-A0A938H4S1-F1
#
_entry.id   AF-A0A938H4S1-F1
#
_cell.length_a   1.000
_cell.length_b   1.000
_cell.length_c   1.000
_cell.angle_alpha   90.00
_cell.angle_beta   90.00
_cell.angle_gamma   90.00
#
_symmetry.space_group_name_H-M   'P 1'
#
loop_
_entity.id
_entity.type
_entity.pdbx_description
1 polymer ?
#
loop_
_entity_poly.entity_id
_entity_poly.type
_entity_poly.pdbx_seq_one_letter_code
_entity_poly.pdbx_strand_id
1 'polypeptide(L)'
;MLLSLLAAAFVPFLLISCKKPAESPAPAETTEAPAAEAPNDGTATPDEPTPAVQPATPEPPKPPKPVIRRERPPGPPAPMVLFDFENPEFQGDWSAQGDLQAALVNTASLNASGNEAVSGRAVQFTGKANALLFCKPGKVPADWGSYGLLRFHVHRPADQAGKTVKLRVMVMDDDGVGQMFRDQEIESAGTWQQVDIPLRHFGQGAGRLIRWEQIRRLAFVPMEDMTIAIDSISLEPGPKGETARLSEEDLSQLAFGKPAEQTLIHNDGFLFMTDVAGVDFDPLYAEMLETIRLVESWLPLQDAPLDPPALLIFADEEQYRSFAPRYGELIKRIAERAKSDGYCIGGIATGFWDPKQGIRRPTFLHEFVHSVLEKRLLLPNRSEWFQESVANRLQIIMRPQAGLDEKLVQAISHPAAHRPLKDLCNGGHVPISHYWQCFTLFDMMISDPSLRPRIPALIQAFHKSGSTNLEPHIVSVLGIPFQELDA
;
A
#
# COMPACT_ATOMS: atom_id res chain seq x y z
N MET A 1 -6.52 -13.67 41.41
CA MET A 1 -5.94 -14.86 40.76
C MET A 1 -6.62 -15.12 39.40
N LEU A 2 -6.72 -14.08 38.56
CA LEU A 2 -7.28 -14.13 37.19
C LEU A 2 -6.97 -12.80 36.49
N LEU A 3 -5.69 -12.55 36.16
CA LEU A 3 -5.22 -11.40 35.37
C LEU A 3 -3.73 -11.59 34.99
N SER A 4 -3.42 -12.54 34.09
CA SER A 4 -2.04 -12.81 33.63
C SER A 4 -1.92 -13.44 32.22
N LEU A 5 -2.83 -13.17 31.27
CA LEU A 5 -2.82 -13.89 29.97
C LEU A 5 -2.85 -13.02 28.71
N LEU A 6 -2.41 -11.75 28.76
CA LEU A 6 -2.38 -10.87 27.58
C LEU A 6 -1.01 -10.21 27.27
N ALA A 7 0.08 -10.70 27.85
CA ALA A 7 1.40 -10.04 27.76
C ALA A 7 2.42 -10.68 26.81
N ALA A 8 2.05 -11.61 25.91
CA ALA A 8 3.03 -12.32 25.09
C ALA A 8 2.59 -12.49 23.62
N ALA A 9 2.55 -11.38 22.88
CA ALA A 9 2.55 -11.39 21.41
C ALA A 9 3.02 -10.04 20.84
N PHE A 10 4.20 -9.56 21.26
CA PHE A 10 4.91 -8.48 20.56
C PHE A 10 6.34 -8.95 20.32
N VAL A 11 6.58 -9.54 19.15
CA VAL A 11 7.90 -9.88 18.65
C VAL A 11 8.47 -8.65 17.92
N PRO A 12 9.73 -8.24 18.16
CA PRO A 12 10.33 -7.14 17.43
C PRO A 12 10.77 -7.64 16.04
N PHE A 13 9.96 -7.40 15.02
CA PHE A 13 10.40 -7.45 13.62
C PHE A 13 10.78 -6.04 13.18
N LEU A 14 12.00 -5.63 13.50
CA LEU A 14 12.60 -4.42 12.94
C LEU A 14 14.12 -4.58 12.96
N LEU A 15 14.63 -5.20 11.89
CA LEU A 15 15.99 -5.08 11.34
C LEU A 15 16.06 -6.00 10.11
N ILE A 16 15.53 -5.55 8.96
CA ILE A 16 15.94 -6.13 7.67
C ILE A 16 17.31 -5.52 7.36
N SER A 17 18.36 -6.17 7.88
CA SER A 17 19.72 -5.97 7.40
C SER A 17 19.88 -6.85 6.15
N CYS A 18 19.94 -6.24 4.97
CA CYS A 18 20.30 -6.94 3.74
C CYS A 18 21.78 -7.36 3.82
N LYS A 19 22.05 -8.53 4.42
CA LYS A 19 23.30 -9.24 4.20
C LYS A 19 23.29 -9.78 2.77
N LYS A 20 24.16 -9.21 1.94
CA LYS A 20 24.48 -9.66 0.58
C LYS A 20 24.86 -11.16 0.64
N PRO A 21 24.12 -12.08 -0.02
CA PRO A 21 24.59 -13.45 -0.15
C PRO A 21 25.76 -13.48 -1.15
N ALA A 22 26.73 -14.36 -0.86
CA ALA A 22 27.91 -14.58 -1.69
C ALA A 22 27.53 -14.95 -3.12
N GLU A 23 28.20 -14.31 -4.09
CA GLU A 23 28.08 -14.58 -5.51
C GLU A 23 28.51 -16.04 -5.79
N SER A 24 27.58 -16.83 -6.33
CA SER A 24 27.87 -18.13 -6.92
C SER A 24 27.97 -17.94 -8.45
N PRO A 25 28.94 -18.57 -9.14
CA PRO A 25 29.25 -18.26 -10.53
C PRO A 25 28.13 -18.69 -11.49
N ALA A 26 27.90 -17.86 -12.50
CA ALA A 26 26.94 -18.09 -13.58
C ALA A 26 27.27 -19.36 -14.37
N PRO A 27 26.27 -20.17 -14.77
CA PRO A 27 26.48 -21.23 -15.75
C PRO A 27 26.54 -20.63 -17.17
N ALA A 28 27.38 -21.29 -17.99
CA ALA A 28 27.76 -20.90 -19.33
C ALA A 28 26.58 -20.81 -20.32
N GLU A 29 26.64 -19.79 -21.17
CA GLU A 29 25.81 -19.61 -22.35
C GLU A 29 25.94 -20.82 -23.29
N THR A 30 24.80 -21.41 -23.65
CA THR A 30 24.69 -22.32 -24.78
C THR A 30 24.02 -21.57 -25.91
N THR A 31 24.81 -21.30 -26.95
CA THR A 31 24.38 -20.78 -28.25
C THR A 31 23.67 -21.88 -29.03
N GLU A 32 22.38 -21.72 -29.30
CA GLU A 32 21.68 -22.49 -30.33
C GLU A 32 21.53 -21.67 -31.63
N ALA A 33 21.80 -22.36 -32.74
CA ALA A 33 21.81 -21.87 -34.11
C ALA A 33 20.38 -21.80 -34.71
N PRO A 34 20.17 -21.03 -35.80
CA PRO A 34 18.83 -20.72 -36.30
C PRO A 34 18.21 -21.88 -37.08
N ALA A 35 16.90 -22.09 -36.86
CA ALA A 35 16.08 -23.00 -37.65
C ALA A 35 15.74 -22.39 -39.03
N ALA A 36 15.79 -23.26 -40.05
CA ALA A 36 15.57 -22.94 -41.45
C ALA A 36 14.08 -22.68 -41.77
N GLU A 37 13.83 -21.67 -42.60
CA GLU A 37 12.54 -21.38 -43.23
C GLU A 37 12.21 -22.45 -44.29
N ALA A 38 10.97 -22.93 -44.28
CA ALA A 38 10.38 -23.73 -45.36
C ALA A 38 9.41 -22.86 -46.19
N PRO A 39 9.33 -23.07 -47.52
CA PRO A 39 8.51 -22.25 -48.41
C PRO A 39 7.02 -22.62 -48.31
N ASN A 40 6.16 -21.60 -48.26
CA ASN A 40 4.71 -21.75 -48.26
C ASN A 40 4.18 -21.70 -49.70
N ASP A 41 3.77 -22.85 -50.24
CA ASP A 41 3.16 -22.97 -51.57
C ASP A 41 1.71 -22.47 -51.54
N GLY A 42 1.44 -21.49 -52.38
CA GLY A 42 0.13 -20.89 -52.57
C GLY A 42 -0.84 -21.83 -53.28
N THR A 43 -2.01 -22.03 -52.66
CA THR A 43 -3.20 -22.55 -53.33
C THR A 43 -4.31 -21.50 -53.22
N ALA A 44 -4.67 -20.93 -54.37
CA ALA A 44 -5.75 -19.97 -54.52
C ALA A 44 -7.10 -20.69 -54.48
N THR A 45 -7.96 -20.30 -53.54
CA THR A 45 -9.39 -20.66 -53.53
C THR A 45 -10.20 -19.66 -54.37
N PRO A 46 -11.31 -20.08 -55.01
CA PRO A 46 -12.11 -19.21 -55.86
C PRO A 46 -13.01 -18.26 -55.06
N ASP A 47 -13.17 -17.04 -55.61
CA ASP A 47 -13.98 -15.94 -55.09
C ASP A 47 -15.46 -16.35 -54.86
N GLU A 48 -15.92 -16.26 -53.61
CA GLU A 48 -17.33 -16.22 -53.27
C GLU A 48 -17.90 -14.81 -53.47
N PRO A 49 -19.12 -14.67 -54.03
CA PRO A 49 -19.73 -13.38 -54.29
C PRO A 49 -20.09 -12.65 -52.99
N THR A 50 -19.59 -11.42 -52.85
CA THR A 50 -19.85 -10.51 -51.74
C THR A 50 -21.35 -10.23 -51.59
N PRO A 51 -21.98 -10.47 -50.43
CA PRO A 51 -23.38 -10.11 -50.22
C PRO A 51 -23.53 -8.58 -50.14
N ALA A 52 -24.60 -8.08 -50.74
CA ALA A 52 -24.92 -6.65 -50.77
C ALA A 52 -25.03 -6.07 -49.35
N VAL A 53 -24.21 -5.04 -49.09
CA VAL A 53 -24.19 -4.27 -47.84
C VAL A 53 -25.53 -3.55 -47.68
N GLN A 54 -26.32 -3.96 -46.68
CA GLN A 54 -27.47 -3.20 -46.24
C GLN A 54 -27.00 -1.92 -45.52
N PRO A 55 -27.62 -0.76 -45.78
CA PRO A 55 -27.26 0.49 -45.10
C PRO A 55 -27.52 0.36 -43.60
N ALA A 56 -26.49 0.66 -42.80
CA ALA A 56 -26.56 0.60 -41.35
C ALA A 56 -27.64 1.57 -40.82
N THR A 57 -28.56 1.02 -40.04
CA THR A 57 -29.52 1.79 -39.25
C THR A 57 -28.73 2.71 -38.29
N PRO A 58 -29.03 4.02 -38.20
CA PRO A 58 -28.30 4.91 -37.30
C PRO A 58 -28.44 4.42 -35.86
N GLU A 59 -27.29 4.25 -35.19
CA GLU A 59 -27.26 3.88 -33.76
C GLU A 59 -28.04 4.93 -32.95
N PRO A 60 -28.89 4.49 -32.01
CA PRO A 60 -29.55 5.41 -31.09
C PRO A 60 -28.49 6.19 -30.30
N PRO A 61 -28.71 7.49 -30.02
CA PRO A 61 -27.76 8.30 -29.28
C PRO A 61 -27.47 7.66 -27.94
N LYS A 62 -26.18 7.44 -27.65
CA LYS A 62 -25.73 6.89 -26.36
C LYS A 62 -26.32 7.75 -25.23
N PRO A 63 -26.90 7.13 -24.19
CA PRO A 63 -27.46 7.87 -23.08
C PRO A 63 -26.37 8.78 -22.47
N PRO A 64 -26.73 10.02 -22.06
CA PRO A 64 -25.75 10.92 -21.45
C PRO A 64 -25.14 10.25 -20.22
N LYS A 65 -23.79 10.26 -20.15
CA LYS A 65 -23.06 9.74 -18.99
C LYS A 65 -23.64 10.38 -17.72
N PRO A 66 -23.95 9.60 -16.66
CA PRO A 66 -24.47 10.16 -15.43
C PRO A 66 -23.46 11.17 -14.86
N VAL A 67 -23.89 12.42 -14.75
CA VAL A 67 -23.10 13.48 -14.10
C VAL A 67 -23.31 13.31 -12.60
N ILE A 68 -22.43 12.56 -11.95
CA ILE A 68 -22.38 12.49 -10.49
C ILE A 68 -21.87 13.85 -10.01
N ARG A 69 -22.78 14.72 -9.56
CA ARG A 69 -22.43 15.96 -8.89
C ARG A 69 -21.86 15.58 -7.53
N ARG A 70 -20.53 15.47 -7.43
CA ARG A 70 -19.85 15.45 -6.13
C ARG A 70 -20.22 16.74 -5.40
N GLU A 71 -20.85 16.62 -4.24
CA GLU A 71 -21.08 17.77 -3.37
C GLU A 71 -19.74 18.46 -3.14
N ARG A 72 -19.75 19.79 -3.17
CA ARG A 72 -18.53 20.57 -2.92
C ARG A 72 -17.96 20.08 -1.58
N PRO A 73 -16.69 19.65 -1.52
CA PRO A 73 -16.13 19.16 -0.28
C PRO A 73 -16.31 20.23 0.80
N PRO A 74 -16.62 19.83 2.05
CA PRO A 74 -16.70 20.77 3.16
C PRO A 74 -15.41 21.61 3.19
N GLY A 75 -15.53 22.88 3.60
CA GLY A 75 -14.37 23.75 3.75
C GLY A 75 -13.29 23.11 4.63
N PRO A 76 -12.03 23.59 4.55
CA PRO A 76 -10.94 23.01 5.34
C PRO A 76 -11.31 23.00 6.83
N PRO A 77 -10.97 21.92 7.57
CA PRO A 77 -11.28 21.84 8.99
C PRO A 77 -10.56 22.96 9.75
N ALA A 78 -11.14 23.42 10.85
CA ALA A 78 -10.44 24.31 11.76
C ALA A 78 -9.25 23.58 12.41
N PRO A 79 -8.15 24.29 12.76
CA PRO A 79 -7.09 23.73 13.58
C PRO A 79 -7.62 23.05 14.84
N MET A 80 -7.04 21.91 15.20
CA MET A 80 -7.42 21.12 16.36
C MET A 80 -6.20 20.85 17.23
N VAL A 81 -6.17 21.41 18.44
CA VAL A 81 -5.18 21.04 19.45
C VAL A 81 -5.51 19.65 19.98
N LEU A 82 -4.57 18.72 19.84
CA LEU A 82 -4.67 17.37 20.39
C LEU A 82 -4.19 17.35 21.85
N PHE A 83 -3.03 17.96 22.11
CA PHE A 83 -2.42 17.97 23.44
C PHE A 83 -1.61 19.25 23.66
N ASP A 84 -1.92 19.98 24.74
CA ASP A 84 -1.18 21.16 25.23
C ASP A 84 -0.44 20.91 26.55
N PHE A 85 -0.61 19.71 27.13
CA PHE A 85 -0.01 19.28 28.40
C PHE A 85 -0.26 20.21 29.62
N GLU A 86 -1.22 21.13 29.51
CA GLU A 86 -1.62 22.02 30.59
C GLU A 86 -2.55 21.35 31.61
N ASN A 87 -3.01 20.14 31.33
CA ASN A 87 -3.69 19.31 32.31
C ASN A 87 -2.66 18.52 33.17
N PRO A 88 -2.68 18.63 34.52
CA PRO A 88 -1.81 17.83 35.37
C PRO A 88 -2.00 16.31 35.24
N GLU A 89 -3.15 15.85 34.75
CA GLU A 89 -3.51 14.42 34.65
C GLU A 89 -2.90 13.71 33.41
N PHE A 90 -1.64 13.97 33.07
CA PHE A 90 -0.95 13.35 31.92
C PHE A 90 -1.04 11.82 31.89
N GLN A 91 -0.92 11.16 33.05
CA GLN A 91 -1.02 9.70 33.17
C GLN A 91 -2.40 9.16 32.79
N GLY A 92 -3.44 10.01 32.79
CA GLY A 92 -4.78 9.70 32.32
C GLY A 92 -4.82 9.49 30.80
N ASP A 93 -4.00 10.21 30.05
CA ASP A 93 -4.08 10.33 28.60
C ASP A 93 -2.97 9.56 27.86
N TRP A 94 -1.84 9.34 28.51
CA TRP A 94 -0.66 8.73 27.91
C TRP A 94 -0.23 7.44 28.60
N SER A 95 0.54 6.63 27.89
CA SER A 95 1.14 5.39 28.37
C SER A 95 2.52 5.21 27.76
N ALA A 96 3.39 4.52 28.49
CA ALA A 96 4.74 4.20 28.05
C ALA A 96 4.91 2.68 27.96
N GLN A 97 5.70 2.21 27.00
CA GLN A 97 6.07 0.81 26.83
C GLN A 97 7.58 0.71 26.55
N GLY A 98 8.19 -0.36 27.08
CA GLY A 98 9.63 -0.57 27.02
C GLY A 98 10.39 0.26 28.05
N ASP A 99 11.69 0.42 27.83
CA ASP A 99 12.58 1.21 28.69
C ASP A 99 12.40 2.71 28.41
N LEU A 100 11.26 3.28 28.82
CA LEU A 100 10.92 4.70 28.68
C LEU A 100 10.33 5.27 29.95
N GLN A 101 10.88 6.39 30.41
CA GLN A 101 10.36 7.19 31.50
C GLN A 101 9.81 8.48 30.92
N ALA A 102 8.56 8.83 31.23
CA ALA A 102 7.92 10.07 30.81
C ALA A 102 7.35 10.83 32.01
N ALA A 103 7.51 12.15 32.02
CA ALA A 103 6.98 13.03 33.04
C ALA A 103 6.59 14.38 32.45
N LEU A 104 5.62 15.06 33.08
CA LEU A 104 5.39 16.47 32.84
C LEU A 104 6.52 17.29 33.46
N VAL A 105 7.03 18.26 32.70
CA VAL A 105 8.05 19.21 33.17
C VAL A 105 7.61 20.64 32.86
N ASN A 106 8.07 21.58 33.69
CA ASN A 106 7.84 22.99 33.41
C ASN A 106 8.78 23.42 32.27
N THR A 107 8.22 23.99 31.21
CA THR A 107 8.98 24.46 30.04
C THR A 107 10.09 25.46 30.41
N ALA A 108 9.88 26.29 31.45
CA ALA A 108 10.89 27.23 31.95
C ALA A 108 12.11 26.53 32.59
N SER A 109 11.94 25.30 33.08
CA SER A 109 13.04 24.51 33.68
C SER A 109 13.98 23.90 32.64
N LEU A 110 13.56 23.84 31.38
CA LEU A 110 14.37 23.28 30.29
C LEU A 110 15.48 24.22 29.81
N ASN A 111 15.54 25.46 30.33
CA ASN A 111 16.52 26.50 29.95
C ASN A 111 16.61 26.70 28.42
N ALA A 112 15.52 26.41 27.71
CA ALA A 112 15.46 26.52 26.26
C ALA A 112 15.48 28.00 25.86
N SER A 113 16.30 28.34 24.87
CA SER A 113 16.20 29.64 24.20
C SER A 113 15.33 29.54 22.94
N GLY A 114 14.59 30.59 22.63
CA GLY A 114 13.79 30.71 21.40
C GLY A 114 12.38 30.09 21.47
N ASN A 115 11.53 30.66 20.60
CA ASN A 115 10.10 30.39 20.34
C ASN A 115 9.12 30.73 21.49
N GLU A 116 8.51 31.91 21.42
CA GLU A 116 7.46 32.39 22.36
C GLU A 116 6.19 31.54 22.37
N ALA A 117 6.02 30.65 21.38
CA ALA A 117 4.83 29.81 21.24
C ALA A 117 4.74 28.66 22.27
N VAL A 118 5.82 28.36 23.00
CA VAL A 118 5.86 27.27 23.99
C VAL A 118 5.90 27.85 25.40
N SER A 119 4.91 27.52 26.23
CA SER A 119 4.81 28.00 27.61
C SER A 119 4.15 26.96 28.51
N GLY A 120 4.28 27.09 29.83
CA GLY A 120 3.62 26.17 30.77
C GLY A 120 4.33 24.82 30.87
N ARG A 121 3.69 23.72 30.44
CA ARG A 121 4.18 22.35 30.64
C ARG A 121 4.38 21.59 29.35
N ALA A 122 5.35 20.68 29.36
CA ALA A 122 5.63 19.75 28.27
C ALA A 122 5.75 18.32 28.81
N VAL A 123 5.56 17.32 27.94
CA VAL A 123 5.96 15.95 28.27
C VAL A 123 7.43 15.77 27.91
N GLN A 124 8.27 15.49 28.91
CA GLN A 124 9.64 15.04 28.70
C GLN A 124 9.70 13.53 28.86
N PHE A 125 10.37 12.86 27.93
CA PHE A 125 10.71 11.45 28.09
C PHE A 125 12.19 11.19 27.82
N THR A 126 12.69 10.18 28.54
CA THR A 126 14.01 9.58 28.36
C THR A 126 13.80 8.10 28.13
N GLY A 127 14.32 7.58 27.02
CA GLY A 127 14.10 6.18 26.69
C GLY A 127 15.17 5.58 25.77
N LYS A 128 15.19 4.25 25.73
CA LYS A 128 15.99 3.46 24.81
C LYS A 128 15.39 3.44 23.41
N ALA A 129 16.21 3.10 22.41
CA ALA A 129 15.74 2.86 21.05
C ALA A 129 14.55 1.87 21.02
N ASN A 130 13.52 2.20 20.24
CA ASN A 130 12.26 1.47 20.08
C ASN A 130 11.35 1.42 21.32
N ALA A 131 11.66 2.13 22.39
CA ALA A 131 10.66 2.38 23.43
C ALA A 131 9.53 3.28 22.88
N LEU A 132 8.36 3.26 23.51
CA LEU A 132 7.15 3.84 22.93
C LEU A 132 6.43 4.71 23.95
N LEU A 133 6.18 5.97 23.60
CA LEU A 133 5.24 6.86 24.30
C LEU A 133 4.01 7.04 23.42
N PHE A 134 2.81 6.72 23.92
CA PHE A 134 1.58 6.74 23.11
C PHE A 134 0.36 7.20 23.90
N CYS A 135 -0.59 7.83 23.21
CA CYS A 135 -1.85 8.21 23.84
C CYS A 135 -2.80 7.00 23.97
N LYS A 136 -3.65 7.02 24.99
CA LYS A 136 -4.71 6.02 25.20
C LYS A 136 -5.83 6.19 24.16
N PRO A 137 -6.66 5.15 23.94
CA PRO A 137 -7.78 5.24 23.00
C PRO A 137 -8.72 6.39 23.33
N GLY A 138 -9.28 7.01 22.28
CA GLY A 138 -10.24 8.12 22.41
C GLY A 138 -9.62 9.47 22.77
N LYS A 139 -8.28 9.58 22.79
CA LYS A 139 -7.56 10.85 23.05
C LYS A 139 -7.20 11.63 21.78
N VAL A 140 -7.51 11.09 20.61
CA VAL A 140 -7.35 11.74 19.31
C VAL A 140 -8.67 11.63 18.53
N PRO A 141 -8.95 12.52 17.56
CA PRO A 141 -10.16 12.41 16.74
C PRO A 141 -10.15 11.10 15.94
N ALA A 142 -11.35 10.59 15.66
CA ALA A 142 -11.51 9.35 14.89
C ALA A 142 -11.10 9.49 13.42
N ASP A 143 -11.16 10.70 12.86
CA ASP A 143 -10.82 10.98 11.47
C ASP A 143 -9.78 12.09 11.35
N TRP A 144 -8.63 11.71 10.80
CA TRP A 144 -7.52 12.61 10.50
C TRP A 144 -7.47 13.00 9.01
N GLY A 145 -8.31 12.36 8.19
CA GLY A 145 -8.26 12.39 6.73
C GLY A 145 -8.53 13.77 6.13
N SER A 146 -9.20 14.65 6.87
CA SER A 146 -9.50 16.04 6.47
C SER A 146 -8.39 17.03 6.79
N TYR A 147 -7.42 16.68 7.65
CA TYR A 147 -6.29 17.54 8.00
C TYR A 147 -5.12 17.31 7.05
N GLY A 148 -4.24 18.30 6.89
CA GLY A 148 -3.06 18.18 6.03
C GLY A 148 -1.75 18.03 6.81
N LEU A 149 -1.72 18.47 8.07
CA LEU A 149 -0.49 18.63 8.82
C LEU A 149 -0.65 18.21 10.29
N LEU A 150 0.31 17.45 10.80
CA LEU A 150 0.55 17.25 12.22
C LEU A 150 1.68 18.19 12.66
N ARG A 151 1.38 19.07 13.62
CA ARG A 151 2.34 20.03 14.16
C ARG A 151 2.59 19.76 15.64
N PHE A 152 3.83 19.87 16.07
CA PHE A 152 4.21 19.85 17.48
C PHE A 152 5.54 20.56 17.69
N HIS A 153 5.85 20.91 18.93
CA HIS A 153 7.13 21.47 19.32
C HIS A 153 7.97 20.40 20.00
N VAL A 154 9.27 20.39 19.72
CA VAL A 154 10.24 19.51 20.36
C VAL A 154 11.40 20.29 20.94
N HIS A 155 11.92 19.83 22.06
CA HIS A 155 13.14 20.35 22.67
C HIS A 155 14.07 19.21 23.06
N ARG A 156 15.33 19.33 22.68
CA ARG A 156 16.40 18.43 23.12
C ARG A 156 17.33 19.15 24.09
N PRO A 157 17.79 18.49 25.17
CA PRO A 157 18.76 19.06 26.10
C PRO A 157 20.04 19.56 25.39
N ALA A 158 20.58 20.69 25.83
CA ALA A 158 21.75 21.34 25.20
C ALA A 158 23.03 20.48 25.25
N ASP A 159 23.15 19.60 26.24
CA ASP A 159 24.27 18.63 26.35
C ASP A 159 24.23 17.54 25.27
N GLN A 160 23.16 17.47 24.47
CA GLN A 160 23.04 16.60 23.29
C GLN A 160 23.35 17.33 21.96
N ALA A 161 23.90 18.55 22.01
CA ALA A 161 24.26 19.31 20.82
C ALA A 161 25.27 18.57 19.91
N GLY A 162 25.22 18.88 18.61
CA GLY A 162 26.16 18.31 17.61
C GLY A 162 25.81 16.91 17.13
N LYS A 163 24.64 16.37 17.50
CA LYS A 163 24.11 15.09 17.00
C LYS A 163 22.71 15.29 16.48
N THR A 164 22.41 14.81 15.28
CA THR A 164 21.03 14.65 14.79
C THR A 164 20.48 13.34 15.34
N VAL A 165 19.28 13.38 15.93
CA VAL A 165 18.58 12.17 16.41
C VAL A 165 17.32 11.91 15.60
N LYS A 166 16.90 10.65 15.53
CA LYS A 166 15.67 10.25 14.82
C LYS A 166 14.53 9.93 15.78
N LEU A 167 13.45 10.69 15.66
CA LEU A 167 12.18 10.45 16.33
C LEU A 167 11.16 9.93 15.32
N ARG A 168 10.64 8.72 15.53
CA ARG A 168 9.52 8.22 14.74
C ARG A 168 8.20 8.70 15.33
N VAL A 169 7.41 9.37 14.51
CA VAL A 169 6.03 9.74 14.81
C VAL A 169 5.12 8.71 14.16
N MET A 170 4.24 8.12 14.95
CA MET A 170 3.43 6.98 14.53
C MET A 170 1.98 7.19 14.92
N VAL A 171 1.07 6.85 14.01
CA VAL A 171 -0.36 6.77 14.27
C VAL A 171 -0.82 5.33 14.13
N MET A 172 -1.74 4.91 14.99
CA MET A 172 -2.17 3.52 15.08
C MET A 172 -3.68 3.43 15.25
N ASP A 173 -4.23 2.27 14.93
CA ASP A 173 -5.58 1.89 15.30
C ASP A 173 -5.69 1.43 16.77
N ASP A 174 -6.84 0.88 17.15
CA ASP A 174 -7.17 0.57 18.55
C ASP A 174 -6.25 -0.48 19.18
N ASP A 175 -5.91 -1.54 18.43
CA ASP A 175 -5.08 -2.66 18.91
C ASP A 175 -3.58 -2.50 18.58
N GLY A 176 -3.21 -1.48 17.80
CA GLY A 176 -1.82 -1.17 17.47
C GLY A 176 -1.23 -2.08 16.38
N VAL A 177 -2.02 -2.97 15.77
CA VAL A 177 -1.55 -3.82 14.67
C VAL A 177 -1.43 -3.02 13.39
N GLY A 178 -2.40 -2.14 13.15
CA GLY A 178 -2.39 -1.22 12.03
C GLY A 178 -1.70 0.08 12.41
N GLN A 179 -0.68 0.46 11.64
CA GLN A 179 0.10 1.65 11.95
C GLN A 179 0.56 2.36 10.68
N MET A 180 0.66 3.69 10.75
CA MET A 180 1.38 4.52 9.79
C MET A 180 2.43 5.33 10.53
N PHE A 181 3.58 5.59 9.92
CA PHE A 181 4.64 6.34 10.59
C PHE A 181 5.48 7.20 9.66
N ARG A 182 6.12 8.19 10.26
CA ARG A 182 7.10 9.08 9.66
C ARG A 182 8.29 9.25 10.60
N ASP A 183 9.49 9.02 10.09
CA ASP A 183 10.71 9.32 10.83
C ASP A 183 11.05 10.81 10.67
N GLN A 184 11.39 11.47 11.78
CA GLN A 184 11.80 12.86 11.82
C GLN A 184 13.19 13.02 12.42
N GLU A 185 14.01 13.79 11.72
CA GLU A 185 15.35 14.15 12.15
C GLU A 185 15.27 15.44 12.96
N ILE A 186 15.73 15.38 14.20
CA ILE A 186 15.73 16.51 15.13
C ILE A 186 17.19 16.93 15.32
N GLU A 187 17.54 18.09 14.77
CA GLU A 187 18.93 18.56 14.73
C GLU A 187 19.25 19.50 15.89
N SER A 188 18.31 20.38 16.24
CA SER A 188 18.52 21.42 17.23
C SER A 188 18.53 20.88 18.66
N ALA A 189 19.42 21.42 19.49
CA ALA A 189 19.53 21.13 20.91
C ALA A 189 19.69 22.45 21.70
N GLY A 190 19.10 22.52 22.89
CA GLY A 190 19.05 23.72 23.73
C GLY A 190 18.02 24.78 23.30
N THR A 191 17.24 24.50 22.24
CA THR A 191 16.18 25.38 21.72
C THR A 191 14.94 24.58 21.37
N TRP A 192 13.77 25.21 21.44
CA TRP A 192 12.54 24.63 20.89
C TRP A 192 12.55 24.67 19.37
N GLN A 193 12.17 23.56 18.75
CA GLN A 193 12.01 23.41 17.30
C GLN A 193 10.54 23.07 17.02
N GLN A 194 9.90 23.79 16.11
CA GLN A 194 8.61 23.38 15.56
C GLN A 194 8.83 22.28 14.52
N VAL A 195 8.04 21.22 14.61
CA VAL A 195 8.03 20.11 13.66
C VAL A 195 6.68 20.07 12.97
N ASP A 196 6.71 20.25 11.66
CA ASP A 196 5.55 20.22 10.77
C ASP A 196 5.65 18.96 9.90
N ILE A 197 4.72 18.02 10.08
CA ILE A 197 4.67 16.77 9.31
C ILE A 197 3.44 16.74 8.41
N PRO A 198 3.60 16.83 7.07
CA PRO A 198 2.49 16.60 6.17
C PRO A 198 1.96 15.17 6.34
N LEU A 199 0.67 15.03 6.64
CA LEU A 199 0.06 13.73 6.92
C LEU A 199 0.16 12.79 5.71
N ARG A 200 0.05 13.32 4.49
CA ARG A 200 0.25 12.57 3.23
C ARG A 200 1.65 11.97 3.04
N HIS A 201 2.63 12.32 3.89
CA HIS A 201 3.97 11.74 3.86
C HIS A 201 4.16 10.58 4.84
N PHE A 202 3.13 10.18 5.60
CA PHE A 202 3.19 8.99 6.44
C PHE A 202 3.18 7.73 5.58
N GLY A 203 4.09 6.80 5.88
CA GLY A 203 4.11 5.49 5.24
C GLY A 203 3.37 4.43 6.06
N GLN A 204 2.77 3.45 5.40
CA GLN A 204 2.13 2.29 6.03
C GLN A 204 3.14 1.41 6.77
N GLY A 205 2.80 0.88 7.93
CA GLY A 205 3.64 -0.05 8.69
C GLY A 205 3.65 -1.46 8.10
N ALA A 206 4.43 -2.36 8.72
CA ALA A 206 4.49 -3.76 8.30
C ALA A 206 3.24 -4.59 8.69
N GLY A 207 2.34 -4.06 9.53
CA GLY A 207 1.13 -4.76 9.98
C GLY A 207 -0.02 -4.70 8.96
N ARG A 208 -1.26 -4.63 9.45
CA ARG A 208 -2.42 -4.39 8.56
C ARG A 208 -2.42 -2.95 8.07
N LEU A 209 -2.95 -2.71 6.88
CA LEU A 209 -3.11 -1.35 6.38
C LEU A 209 -4.26 -0.67 7.14
N ILE A 210 -4.12 0.63 7.40
CA ILE A 210 -5.17 1.43 8.01
C ILE A 210 -5.43 2.70 7.20
N ARG A 211 -6.66 3.19 7.30
CA ARG A 211 -7.11 4.48 6.76
C ARG A 211 -7.02 5.56 7.84
N TRP A 212 -7.06 6.83 7.43
CA TRP A 212 -7.03 7.97 8.34
C TRP A 212 -8.24 8.02 9.29
N GLU A 213 -9.37 7.44 8.90
CA GLU A 213 -10.61 7.28 9.70
C GLU A 213 -10.51 6.19 10.77
N GLN A 214 -9.43 5.40 10.75
CA GLN A 214 -9.19 4.29 11.67
C GLN A 214 -8.13 4.63 12.72
N ILE A 215 -7.58 5.84 12.72
CA ILE A 215 -6.59 6.26 13.70
C ILE A 215 -7.25 6.47 15.06
N ARG A 216 -6.64 5.90 16.09
CA ARG A 216 -7.13 5.92 17.48
C ARG A 216 -6.05 6.30 18.47
N ARG A 217 -4.78 6.28 18.03
CA ARG A 217 -3.62 6.59 18.86
C ARG A 217 -2.58 7.37 18.06
N LEU A 218 -1.91 8.30 18.75
CA LEU A 218 -0.66 8.93 18.34
C LEU A 218 0.46 8.44 19.25
N ALA A 219 1.64 8.26 18.69
CA ALA A 219 2.81 7.79 19.41
C ALA A 219 4.12 8.42 18.91
N PHE A 220 5.08 8.44 19.82
CA PHE A 220 6.45 8.88 19.62
C PHE A 220 7.39 7.73 20.00
N VAL A 221 8.28 7.38 19.07
CA VAL A 221 9.23 6.27 19.21
C VAL A 221 10.65 6.81 19.00
N PRO A 222 11.47 6.92 20.06
CA PRO A 222 12.91 7.12 19.89
C PRO A 222 13.54 6.02 19.03
N MET A 223 14.22 6.37 17.95
CA MET A 223 14.95 5.39 17.11
C MET A 223 16.36 5.09 17.63
N GLU A 224 16.79 5.85 18.63
CA GLU A 224 18.07 5.77 19.34
C GLU A 224 17.85 6.24 20.79
N ASP A 225 18.80 5.96 21.68
CA ASP A 225 18.73 6.42 23.07
C ASP A 225 18.69 7.96 23.11
N MET A 226 17.65 8.53 23.70
CA MET A 226 17.47 9.99 23.73
C MET A 226 16.67 10.49 24.93
N THR A 227 16.79 11.81 25.15
CA THR A 227 15.91 12.58 26.02
C THR A 227 15.33 13.72 25.19
N ILE A 228 14.01 13.85 25.18
CA ILE A 228 13.31 14.88 24.41
C ILE A 228 12.07 15.34 25.15
N ALA A 229 11.74 16.63 25.03
CA ALA A 229 10.46 17.18 25.46
C ALA A 229 9.61 17.48 24.23
N ILE A 230 8.30 17.21 24.33
CA ILE A 230 7.30 17.46 23.29
C ILE A 230 6.18 18.31 23.89
N ASP A 231 5.68 19.26 23.10
CA ASP A 231 4.57 20.12 23.49
C ASP A 231 3.70 20.52 22.28
N SER A 232 2.51 21.08 22.55
CA SER A 232 1.63 21.77 21.59
C SER A 232 1.33 20.94 20.33
N ILE A 233 0.85 19.71 20.55
CA ILE A 233 0.51 18.79 19.46
C ILE A 233 -0.84 19.18 18.88
N SER A 234 -0.90 19.40 17.56
CA SER A 234 -2.08 19.86 16.85
C SER A 234 -2.21 19.23 15.45
N LEU A 235 -3.45 19.13 14.99
CA LEU A 235 -3.79 18.89 13.59
C LEU A 235 -4.20 20.19 12.94
N GLU A 236 -3.61 20.48 11.81
CA GLU A 236 -3.81 21.71 11.08
C GLU A 236 -4.36 21.39 9.68
N PRO A 237 -5.28 22.23 9.14
CA PRO A 237 -5.60 22.16 7.73
C PRO A 237 -4.33 22.36 6.89
N GLY A 238 -4.19 21.58 5.82
CA GLY A 238 -3.02 21.69 4.98
C GLY A 238 -2.98 23.00 4.19
N PRO A 239 -1.79 23.47 3.79
CA PRO A 239 -1.66 24.57 2.85
C PRO A 239 -2.57 24.36 1.64
N LYS A 240 -3.29 25.40 1.20
CA LYS A 240 -4.20 25.34 0.04
C LYS A 240 -5.28 24.25 0.10
N GLY A 241 -5.63 23.76 1.30
CA GLY A 241 -6.64 22.70 1.47
C GLY A 241 -6.08 21.28 1.26
N GLU A 242 -4.76 21.10 1.31
CA GLU A 242 -4.13 19.79 1.35
C GLU A 242 -4.70 18.92 2.50
N THR A 243 -4.80 17.63 2.24
CA THR A 243 -5.34 16.63 3.17
C THR A 243 -4.28 15.59 3.55
N ALA A 244 -4.67 14.55 4.28
CA ALA A 244 -3.80 13.47 4.69
C ALA A 244 -3.44 12.50 3.55
N ARG A 245 -3.93 12.77 2.34
CA ARG A 245 -3.76 11.94 1.15
C ARG A 245 -2.97 12.68 0.09
N LEU A 246 -2.24 11.94 -0.75
CA LEU A 246 -1.65 12.49 -1.95
C LEU A 246 -2.77 12.94 -2.89
N SER A 247 -2.72 14.20 -3.30
CA SER A 247 -3.60 14.70 -4.34
C SER A 247 -3.20 14.15 -5.71
N GLU A 248 -4.06 14.34 -6.71
CA GLU A 248 -3.71 14.05 -8.10
C GLU A 248 -2.49 14.85 -8.56
N GLU A 249 -2.40 16.12 -8.14
CA GLU A 249 -1.25 16.98 -8.44
C GLU A 249 0.03 16.47 -7.78
N ASP A 250 -0.03 16.06 -6.50
CA ASP A 250 1.11 15.46 -5.80
C ASP A 250 1.58 14.19 -6.54
N LEU A 251 0.65 13.31 -6.91
CA LEU A 251 0.97 12.03 -7.56
C LEU A 251 1.52 12.24 -8.98
N SER A 252 0.93 13.14 -9.74
CA SER A 252 1.40 13.57 -11.06
C SER A 252 2.82 14.13 -10.99
N GLN A 253 3.07 15.05 -10.06
CA GLN A 253 4.37 15.68 -9.86
C GLN A 253 5.43 14.66 -9.41
N LEU A 254 5.05 13.73 -8.54
CA LEU A 254 5.91 12.65 -8.08
C LEU A 254 6.26 11.67 -9.20
N ALA A 255 5.29 11.32 -10.05
CA ALA A 255 5.45 10.36 -11.13
C ALA A 255 6.19 10.95 -12.34
N PHE A 256 5.68 12.01 -12.94
CA PHE A 256 6.13 12.47 -14.26
C PHE A 256 6.89 13.80 -14.19
N GLY A 257 7.01 14.42 -13.01
CA GLY A 257 7.62 15.73 -12.89
C GLY A 257 6.67 16.83 -13.36
N LYS A 258 6.95 17.48 -14.51
CA LYS A 258 6.18 18.66 -14.91
C LYS A 258 4.80 18.29 -15.53
N PRO A 259 3.72 19.05 -15.26
CA PRO A 259 2.34 18.66 -15.61
C PRO A 259 1.95 18.68 -17.10
N ALA A 260 2.77 19.23 -18.00
CA ALA A 260 2.24 19.82 -19.25
C ALA A 260 1.72 18.84 -20.32
N GLU A 261 2.00 17.52 -20.23
CA GLU A 261 1.69 16.56 -21.31
C GLU A 261 1.04 15.25 -20.79
N GLN A 262 0.35 15.29 -19.66
CA GLN A 262 -0.22 14.10 -19.04
C GLN A 262 -1.70 13.92 -19.39
N THR A 263 -2.09 12.68 -19.65
CA THR A 263 -3.49 12.26 -19.66
C THR A 263 -3.90 11.82 -18.27
N LEU A 264 -4.90 12.48 -17.71
CA LEU A 264 -5.50 12.14 -16.42
C LEU A 264 -6.95 11.72 -16.63
N ILE A 265 -7.28 10.51 -16.17
CA ILE A 265 -8.64 10.00 -16.16
C ILE A 265 -9.01 9.66 -14.72
N HIS A 266 -9.98 10.40 -14.19
CA HIS A 266 -10.55 10.18 -12.86
C HIS A 266 -11.96 9.62 -12.98
N ASN A 267 -12.25 8.52 -12.28
CA ASN A 267 -13.60 8.03 -12.02
C ASN A 267 -13.80 7.82 -10.51
N ASP A 268 -15.05 7.76 -10.04
CA ASP A 268 -15.38 7.43 -8.65
C ASP A 268 -14.76 6.10 -8.15
N GLY A 269 -14.34 5.19 -9.05
CA GLY A 269 -13.70 3.93 -8.68
C GLY A 269 -12.18 3.88 -8.74
N PHE A 270 -11.51 4.72 -9.54
CA PHE A 270 -10.05 4.66 -9.74
C PHE A 270 -9.47 5.94 -10.38
N LEU A 271 -8.16 6.06 -10.28
CA LEU A 271 -7.34 7.08 -10.93
C LEU A 271 -6.41 6.44 -11.97
N PHE A 272 -6.35 7.03 -13.15
CA PHE A 272 -5.41 6.64 -14.20
C PHE A 272 -4.63 7.85 -14.68
N MET A 273 -3.31 7.73 -14.76
CA MET A 273 -2.42 8.79 -15.23
C MET A 273 -1.35 8.24 -16.15
N THR A 274 -1.02 8.98 -17.21
CA THR A 274 0.05 8.62 -18.13
C THR A 274 0.61 9.83 -18.87
N ASP A 275 1.90 9.79 -19.19
CA ASP A 275 2.60 10.72 -20.09
C ASP A 275 2.79 10.13 -21.51
N VAL A 276 2.13 9.01 -21.82
CA VAL A 276 2.16 8.39 -23.16
C VAL A 276 1.25 9.18 -24.10
N ALA A 277 1.84 9.83 -25.09
CA ALA A 277 1.11 10.61 -26.09
C ALA A 277 0.55 9.75 -27.23
N GLY A 278 -0.58 10.17 -27.80
CA GLY A 278 -1.11 9.63 -29.07
C GLY A 278 -1.74 8.23 -28.98
N VAL A 279 -2.01 7.72 -27.77
CA VAL A 279 -2.65 6.42 -27.54
C VAL A 279 -4.07 6.62 -27.03
N ASP A 280 -5.02 5.87 -27.59
CA ASP A 280 -6.38 5.78 -27.06
C ASP A 280 -6.43 4.79 -25.88
N PHE A 281 -6.69 5.32 -24.69
CA PHE A 281 -6.77 4.56 -23.44
C PHE A 281 -8.21 4.19 -23.03
N ASP A 282 -9.24 4.57 -23.79
CA ASP A 282 -10.63 4.23 -23.48
C ASP A 282 -10.88 2.72 -23.32
N PRO A 283 -10.25 1.82 -24.12
CA PRO A 283 -10.42 0.39 -23.91
C PRO A 283 -9.80 -0.11 -22.60
N LEU A 284 -8.62 0.41 -22.21
CA LEU A 284 -7.99 0.06 -20.93
C LEU A 284 -8.84 0.56 -19.76
N TYR A 285 -9.38 1.77 -19.87
CA TYR A 285 -10.30 2.34 -18.89
C TYR A 285 -11.53 1.44 -18.67
N ALA A 286 -12.15 0.95 -19.76
CA ALA A 286 -13.27 0.02 -19.68
C ALA A 286 -12.87 -1.32 -19.04
N GLU A 287 -11.68 -1.86 -19.37
CA GLU A 287 -11.14 -3.06 -18.72
C GLU A 287 -10.92 -2.86 -17.21
N MET A 288 -10.47 -1.68 -16.77
CA MET A 288 -10.28 -1.36 -15.34
C MET A 288 -11.61 -1.33 -14.56
N LEU A 289 -12.68 -0.78 -15.15
CA LEU A 289 -14.02 -0.82 -14.55
C LEU A 289 -14.52 -2.26 -14.41
N GLU A 290 -14.36 -3.07 -15.46
CA GLU A 290 -14.76 -4.47 -15.44
C GLU A 290 -13.94 -5.27 -14.41
N THR A 291 -12.65 -4.95 -14.26
CA THR A 291 -11.76 -5.54 -13.26
C THR A 291 -12.29 -5.31 -11.85
N ILE A 292 -12.64 -4.06 -11.50
CA ILE A 292 -13.20 -3.74 -10.18
C ILE A 292 -14.49 -4.54 -9.96
N ARG A 293 -15.40 -4.55 -10.95
CA ARG A 293 -16.67 -5.29 -10.88
C ARG A 293 -16.48 -6.78 -10.63
N LEU A 294 -15.49 -7.40 -11.31
CA LEU A 294 -15.17 -8.81 -11.12
C LEU A 294 -14.59 -9.08 -9.72
N VAL A 295 -13.65 -8.25 -9.25
CA VAL A 295 -13.11 -8.37 -7.89
C VAL A 295 -14.22 -8.26 -6.84
N GLU A 296 -15.12 -7.28 -6.97
CA GLU A 296 -16.29 -7.10 -6.09
C GLU A 296 -17.22 -8.31 -6.09
N SER A 297 -17.33 -9.02 -7.21
CA SER A 297 -18.14 -10.24 -7.30
C SER A 297 -17.55 -11.45 -6.57
N TRP A 298 -16.26 -11.39 -6.23
CA TRP A 298 -15.53 -12.48 -5.56
C TRP A 298 -15.21 -12.17 -4.10
N LEU A 299 -14.96 -10.90 -3.77
CA LEU A 299 -14.38 -10.48 -2.50
C LEU A 299 -15.24 -9.40 -1.82
N PRO A 300 -15.34 -9.40 -0.48
CA PRO A 300 -16.09 -8.40 0.27
C PRO A 300 -15.30 -7.09 0.38
N LEU A 301 -15.19 -6.34 -0.73
CA LEU A 301 -14.49 -5.07 -0.74
C LEU A 301 -15.15 -4.05 0.21
N GLN A 302 -14.34 -3.33 1.00
CA GLN A 302 -14.81 -2.18 1.79
C GLN A 302 -15.22 -1.04 0.86
N ASP A 303 -16.00 -0.07 1.34
CA ASP A 303 -16.39 1.11 0.58
C ASP A 303 -15.19 1.81 -0.09
N ALA A 304 -15.47 2.43 -1.25
CA ALA A 304 -14.47 3.15 -2.02
C ALA A 304 -13.77 4.20 -1.13
N PRO A 305 -12.44 4.16 -1.02
CA PRO A 305 -11.72 5.16 -0.24
C PRO A 305 -11.74 6.51 -0.94
N LEU A 306 -11.49 7.57 -0.18
CA LEU A 306 -11.32 8.92 -0.73
C LEU A 306 -10.09 9.04 -1.64
N ASP A 307 -9.04 8.24 -1.40
CA ASP A 307 -7.88 8.05 -2.26
C ASP A 307 -8.04 6.76 -3.07
N PRO A 308 -8.54 6.84 -4.31
CA PRO A 308 -8.90 5.66 -5.07
C PRO A 308 -7.66 4.85 -5.51
N PRO A 309 -7.82 3.56 -5.88
CA PRO A 309 -6.80 2.79 -6.59
C PRO A 309 -6.25 3.57 -7.79
N ALA A 310 -4.93 3.58 -7.97
CA ALA A 310 -4.27 4.34 -9.03
C ALA A 310 -3.47 3.42 -9.96
N LEU A 311 -3.49 3.71 -11.27
CA LEU A 311 -2.58 3.13 -12.27
C LEU A 311 -1.79 4.26 -12.96
N LEU A 312 -0.47 4.19 -12.90
CA LEU A 312 0.46 5.09 -13.56
C LEU A 312 1.18 4.36 -14.70
N ILE A 313 1.04 4.85 -15.93
CA ILE A 313 1.78 4.33 -17.09
C ILE A 313 2.79 5.36 -17.56
N PHE A 314 4.07 5.01 -17.47
CA PHE A 314 5.19 5.86 -17.90
C PHE A 314 5.53 5.60 -19.36
N ALA A 315 5.73 6.66 -20.15
CA ALA A 315 6.26 6.55 -21.50
C ALA A 315 7.70 6.03 -21.52
N ASP A 316 8.47 6.36 -20.48
CA ASP A 316 9.87 6.00 -20.32
C ASP A 316 10.08 4.99 -19.18
N GLU A 317 10.85 3.93 -19.47
CA GLU A 317 11.13 2.86 -18.51
C GLU A 317 12.00 3.35 -17.33
N GLU A 318 12.93 4.28 -17.57
CA GLU A 318 13.82 4.79 -16.52
C GLU A 318 13.04 5.63 -15.49
N GLN A 319 12.10 6.45 -15.95
CA GLN A 319 11.18 7.19 -15.07
C GLN A 319 10.32 6.25 -14.21
N TYR A 320 9.79 5.18 -14.82
CA TYR A 320 9.06 4.13 -14.11
C TYR A 320 9.94 3.49 -13.02
N ARG A 321 11.15 3.01 -13.36
CA ARG A 321 12.04 2.34 -12.40
C ARG A 321 12.48 3.27 -11.26
N SER A 322 12.51 4.57 -11.53
CA SER A 322 12.84 5.63 -10.56
C SER A 322 11.64 6.13 -9.74
N PHE A 323 10.41 5.67 -10.00
CA PHE A 323 9.24 6.07 -9.23
C PHE A 323 9.30 5.59 -7.77
N ALA A 324 9.55 4.30 -7.53
CA ALA A 324 9.57 3.75 -6.17
C ALA A 324 10.61 4.44 -5.26
N PRO A 325 11.86 4.69 -5.70
CA PRO A 325 12.81 5.50 -4.92
C PRO A 325 12.29 6.91 -4.59
N ARG A 326 11.69 7.63 -5.54
CA ARG A 326 11.10 8.97 -5.31
C ARG A 326 9.96 8.92 -4.29
N TYR A 327 9.07 7.93 -4.41
CA TYR A 327 8.00 7.71 -3.44
C TYR A 327 8.57 7.37 -2.05
N GLY A 328 9.61 6.54 -1.98
CA GLY A 328 10.35 6.25 -0.75
C GLY A 328 10.91 7.52 -0.11
N GLU A 329 11.60 8.36 -0.88
CA GLU A 329 12.15 9.64 -0.41
C GLU A 329 11.07 10.55 0.18
N LEU A 330 9.93 10.70 -0.50
CA LEU A 330 8.78 11.48 -0.04
C LEU A 330 8.34 11.09 1.37
N ILE A 331 8.34 9.79 1.66
CA ILE A 331 7.97 9.22 2.97
C ILE A 331 9.19 8.92 3.87
N LYS A 332 10.41 9.44 3.56
CA LYS A 332 11.74 9.10 4.14
C LYS A 332 11.88 7.60 4.45
N ARG A 333 11.70 6.77 3.43
CA ARG A 333 11.98 5.34 3.45
C ARG A 333 12.88 4.98 2.30
N ILE A 334 13.58 3.87 2.46
CA ILE A 334 14.37 3.28 1.39
C ILE A 334 13.43 2.40 0.57
N ALA A 335 13.33 2.70 -0.71
CA ALA A 335 12.67 1.88 -1.71
C ALA A 335 13.66 1.57 -2.82
N GLU A 336 13.77 0.30 -3.19
CA GLU A 336 14.64 -0.10 -4.31
C GLU A 336 13.96 0.22 -5.65
N ARG A 337 14.79 0.33 -6.69
CA ARG A 337 14.30 0.42 -8.08
C ARG A 337 13.53 -0.85 -8.43
N ALA A 338 12.42 -0.68 -9.15
CA ALA A 338 11.64 -1.82 -9.63
C ALA A 338 12.48 -2.67 -10.60
N LYS A 339 12.45 -3.99 -10.42
CA LYS A 339 13.15 -4.98 -11.26
C LYS A 339 12.20 -5.65 -12.27
N SER A 340 10.92 -5.71 -11.92
CA SER A 340 9.84 -6.19 -12.76
C SER A 340 9.42 -5.14 -13.80
N ASP A 341 8.46 -5.53 -14.62
CA ASP A 341 7.83 -4.71 -15.66
C ASP A 341 6.70 -3.82 -15.15
N GLY A 342 6.21 -4.11 -13.94
CA GLY A 342 5.24 -3.35 -13.19
C GLY A 342 5.42 -3.61 -11.71
N TYR A 343 4.88 -2.71 -10.90
CA TYR A 343 4.97 -2.79 -9.45
C TYR A 343 3.86 -1.98 -8.79
N CYS A 344 3.31 -2.47 -7.70
CA CYS A 344 2.34 -1.76 -6.87
C CYS A 344 2.95 -1.34 -5.53
N ILE A 345 2.81 -0.07 -5.16
CA ILE A 345 3.28 0.47 -3.88
C ILE A 345 2.26 1.44 -3.28
N GLY A 346 1.80 1.18 -2.04
CA GLY A 346 0.89 2.08 -1.33
C GLY A 346 -0.47 2.25 -2.01
N GLY A 347 -0.91 1.24 -2.74
CA GLY A 347 -2.10 1.24 -3.57
C GLY A 347 -1.91 2.03 -4.88
N ILE A 348 -0.68 2.22 -5.36
CA ILE A 348 -0.36 2.85 -6.63
C ILE A 348 0.29 1.81 -7.53
N ALA A 349 -0.46 1.33 -8.52
CA ALA A 349 0.03 0.45 -9.57
C ALA A 349 0.85 1.25 -10.58
N THR A 350 1.97 0.69 -11.03
CA THR A 350 2.88 1.34 -11.98
C THR A 350 3.38 0.38 -13.03
N GLY A 351 3.65 0.89 -14.24
CA GLY A 351 4.32 0.18 -15.31
C GLY A 351 4.74 1.14 -16.42
N PHE A 352 5.58 0.68 -17.36
CA PHE A 352 5.99 1.51 -18.50
C PHE A 352 5.28 1.10 -19.79
N TRP A 353 5.33 1.94 -20.81
CA TRP A 353 4.76 1.67 -22.12
C TRP A 353 5.65 0.75 -22.94
N ASP A 354 5.07 -0.31 -23.49
CA ASP A 354 5.71 -1.15 -24.50
C ASP A 354 4.87 -1.07 -25.79
N PRO A 355 5.35 -0.41 -26.86
CA PRO A 355 4.63 -0.30 -28.12
C PRO A 355 4.22 -1.65 -28.74
N LYS A 356 4.94 -2.74 -28.46
CA LYS A 356 4.62 -4.07 -28.99
C LYS A 356 3.39 -4.69 -28.32
N GLN A 357 3.18 -4.39 -27.04
CA GLN A 357 2.06 -4.91 -26.26
C GLN A 357 0.90 -3.91 -26.17
N GLY A 358 1.21 -2.62 -26.29
CA GLY A 358 0.28 -1.51 -26.20
C GLY A 358 -0.51 -1.52 -24.88
N ILE A 359 -1.76 -1.03 -24.95
CA ILE A 359 -2.69 -0.99 -23.81
C ILE A 359 -3.04 -2.39 -23.26
N ARG A 360 -2.78 -3.45 -24.05
CA ARG A 360 -3.04 -4.84 -23.68
C ARG A 360 -1.87 -5.51 -22.94
N ARG A 361 -0.82 -4.76 -22.56
CA ARG A 361 0.28 -5.25 -21.71
C ARG A 361 -0.23 -5.84 -20.39
N PRO A 362 -0.19 -7.17 -20.18
CA PRO A 362 -0.88 -7.86 -19.06
C PRO A 362 -0.58 -7.28 -17.68
N THR A 363 0.66 -6.83 -17.49
CA THR A 363 1.15 -6.20 -16.26
C THR A 363 0.29 -5.04 -15.76
N PHE A 364 -0.28 -4.20 -16.63
CA PHE A 364 -1.12 -3.08 -16.19
C PHE A 364 -2.34 -3.54 -15.39
N LEU A 365 -2.99 -4.61 -15.87
CA LEU A 365 -4.14 -5.20 -15.21
C LEU A 365 -3.71 -5.88 -13.89
N HIS A 366 -2.62 -6.65 -13.93
CA HIS A 366 -2.10 -7.37 -12.77
C HIS A 366 -1.78 -6.40 -11.61
N GLU A 367 -1.01 -5.36 -11.87
CA GLU A 367 -0.65 -4.37 -10.84
C GLU A 367 -1.86 -3.56 -10.37
N PHE A 368 -2.79 -3.25 -11.27
CA PHE A 368 -4.01 -2.54 -10.89
C PHE A 368 -4.88 -3.34 -9.92
N VAL A 369 -4.92 -4.67 -10.05
CA VAL A 369 -5.60 -5.53 -9.06
C VAL A 369 -4.96 -5.38 -7.68
N HIS A 370 -3.63 -5.38 -7.57
CA HIS A 370 -2.96 -5.13 -6.29
C HIS A 370 -3.37 -3.78 -5.69
N SER A 371 -3.43 -2.72 -6.50
CA SER A 371 -3.88 -1.40 -6.06
C SER A 371 -5.31 -1.44 -5.51
N VAL A 372 -6.24 -2.13 -6.19
CA VAL A 372 -7.62 -2.32 -5.71
C VAL A 372 -7.65 -3.08 -4.38
N LEU A 373 -6.91 -4.18 -4.26
CA LEU A 373 -6.89 -5.00 -3.05
C LEU A 373 -6.28 -4.24 -1.85
N GLU A 374 -5.18 -3.52 -2.04
CA GLU A 374 -4.59 -2.71 -0.97
C GLU A 374 -5.56 -1.62 -0.48
N LYS A 375 -6.20 -0.90 -1.40
CA LYS A 375 -7.11 0.22 -1.08
C LYS A 375 -8.46 -0.23 -0.51
N ARG A 376 -8.98 -1.39 -0.92
CA ARG A 376 -10.34 -1.84 -0.59
C ARG A 376 -10.41 -3.06 0.33
N LEU A 377 -9.35 -3.85 0.47
CA LEU A 377 -9.25 -4.90 1.50
C LEU A 377 -8.33 -4.53 2.65
N LEU A 378 -7.51 -3.48 2.50
CA LEU A 378 -6.53 -3.05 3.51
C LEU A 378 -5.53 -4.19 3.86
N LEU A 379 -5.21 -5.01 2.86
CA LEU A 379 -4.19 -6.05 2.95
C LEU A 379 -2.89 -5.55 2.33
N PRO A 380 -1.74 -5.67 3.01
CA PRO A 380 -0.46 -5.26 2.43
C PRO A 380 -0.05 -6.19 1.29
N ASN A 381 0.44 -5.64 0.18
CA ASN A 381 1.06 -6.45 -0.87
C ASN A 381 2.48 -6.86 -0.44
N ARG A 382 2.69 -8.17 -0.26
CA ARG A 382 4.01 -8.76 0.01
C ARG A 382 4.44 -9.74 -1.10
N SER A 383 3.83 -9.62 -2.27
CA SER A 383 3.88 -10.62 -3.35
C SER A 383 3.57 -12.01 -2.80
N GLU A 384 2.50 -12.07 -2.02
CA GLU A 384 2.05 -13.25 -1.29
C GLU A 384 0.93 -13.96 -2.04
N TRP A 385 0.67 -15.21 -1.70
CA TRP A 385 -0.21 -16.08 -2.48
C TRP A 385 -1.58 -15.46 -2.81
N PHE A 386 -2.27 -14.82 -1.87
CA PHE A 386 -3.65 -14.41 -2.01
C PHE A 386 -3.79 -13.29 -3.05
N GLN A 387 -3.08 -12.17 -2.88
CA GLN A 387 -3.13 -11.07 -3.85
C GLN A 387 -2.64 -11.51 -5.24
N GLU A 388 -1.55 -12.28 -5.28
CA GLU A 388 -1.00 -12.82 -6.54
C GLU A 388 -2.02 -13.76 -7.20
N SER A 389 -2.77 -14.55 -6.44
CA SER A 389 -3.81 -15.43 -6.97
C SER A 389 -4.92 -14.64 -7.66
N VAL A 390 -5.41 -13.58 -7.01
CA VAL A 390 -6.49 -12.73 -7.55
C VAL A 390 -6.02 -12.00 -8.81
N ALA A 391 -4.82 -11.40 -8.77
CA ALA A 391 -4.24 -10.67 -9.89
C ALA A 391 -3.99 -11.58 -11.11
N ASN A 392 -3.37 -12.75 -10.89
CA ASN A 392 -3.13 -13.71 -11.97
C ASN A 392 -4.43 -14.28 -12.54
N ARG A 393 -5.42 -14.60 -11.70
CA ARG A 393 -6.73 -15.07 -12.17
C ARG A 393 -7.41 -14.04 -13.08
N LEU A 394 -7.46 -12.78 -12.67
CA LEU A 394 -8.04 -11.72 -13.50
C LEU A 394 -7.29 -11.54 -14.80
N GLN A 395 -5.96 -11.56 -14.75
CA GLN A 395 -5.13 -11.48 -15.93
C GLN A 395 -5.49 -12.59 -16.93
N ILE A 396 -5.65 -13.84 -16.47
CA ILE A 396 -5.97 -14.99 -17.33
C ILE A 396 -7.37 -14.87 -17.93
N ILE A 397 -8.36 -14.45 -17.14
CA ILE A 397 -9.75 -14.29 -17.62
C ILE A 397 -9.84 -13.18 -18.68
N MET A 398 -9.22 -12.03 -18.40
CA MET A 398 -9.32 -10.84 -19.25
C MET A 398 -8.36 -10.88 -20.44
N ARG A 399 -7.22 -11.56 -20.30
CA ARG A 399 -6.16 -11.66 -21.30
C ARG A 399 -5.63 -13.10 -21.37
N PRO A 400 -6.42 -14.02 -21.96
CA PRO A 400 -6.05 -15.42 -22.05
C PRO A 400 -4.70 -15.61 -22.74
N GLN A 401 -3.85 -16.46 -22.15
CA GLN A 401 -2.56 -16.83 -22.72
C GLN A 401 -2.71 -18.14 -23.50
N ALA A 402 -2.27 -18.14 -24.76
CA ALA A 402 -2.28 -19.34 -25.60
C ALA A 402 -1.41 -20.46 -24.99
N GLY A 403 -1.93 -21.69 -24.97
CA GLY A 403 -1.26 -22.88 -24.43
C GLY A 403 -1.05 -22.87 -22.92
N LEU A 404 -1.76 -21.99 -22.18
CA LEU A 404 -1.66 -21.96 -20.72
C LEU A 404 -2.20 -23.25 -20.10
N ASP A 405 -3.32 -23.75 -20.59
CA ASP A 405 -3.92 -25.02 -20.20
C ASP A 405 -2.95 -26.19 -20.30
N GLU A 406 -2.26 -26.34 -21.44
CA GLU A 406 -1.24 -27.37 -21.63
C GLU A 406 -0.09 -27.23 -20.62
N LYS A 407 0.38 -25.99 -20.39
CA LYS A 407 1.43 -25.70 -19.40
C LYS A 407 0.98 -26.00 -17.97
N LEU A 408 -0.29 -25.76 -17.63
CA LEU A 408 -0.84 -26.08 -16.32
C LEU A 408 -0.96 -27.59 -16.12
N VAL A 409 -1.48 -28.31 -17.11
CA VAL A 409 -1.54 -29.79 -17.07
C VAL A 409 -0.14 -30.37 -16.94
N GLN A 410 0.85 -29.80 -17.64
CA GLN A 410 2.24 -30.18 -17.48
C GLN A 410 2.74 -29.86 -16.06
N ALA A 411 2.55 -28.65 -15.54
CA ALA A 411 2.98 -28.29 -14.19
C ALA A 411 2.35 -29.19 -13.12
N ILE A 412 1.04 -29.48 -13.23
CA ILE A 412 0.29 -30.35 -12.34
C ILE A 412 0.82 -31.79 -12.38
N SER A 413 1.24 -32.29 -13.54
CA SER A 413 1.76 -33.67 -13.66
C SER A 413 3.19 -33.87 -13.12
N HIS A 414 3.89 -32.79 -12.72
CA HIS A 414 5.25 -32.86 -12.17
C HIS A 414 5.26 -32.49 -10.67
N PRO A 415 5.22 -33.45 -9.73
CA PRO A 415 5.17 -33.17 -8.30
C PRO A 415 6.30 -32.26 -7.78
N ALA A 416 7.48 -32.33 -8.41
CA ALA A 416 8.62 -31.48 -8.04
C ALA A 416 8.44 -30.00 -8.40
N ALA A 417 7.48 -29.67 -9.27
CA ALA A 417 7.11 -28.29 -9.60
C ALA A 417 6.12 -27.69 -8.58
N HIS A 418 5.56 -28.51 -7.70
CA HIS A 418 4.56 -28.09 -6.72
C HIS A 418 5.22 -27.61 -5.45
N ARG A 419 4.63 -26.60 -4.85
CA ARG A 419 4.95 -26.19 -3.47
C ARG A 419 3.81 -26.67 -2.56
N PRO A 420 4.08 -27.31 -1.42
CA PRO A 420 3.02 -27.66 -0.47
C PRO A 420 2.16 -26.42 -0.14
N LEU A 421 0.82 -26.54 -0.07
CA LEU A 421 -0.02 -25.35 0.13
C LEU A 421 0.25 -24.66 1.46
N LYS A 422 0.70 -25.40 2.48
CA LYS A 422 1.18 -24.82 3.75
C LYS A 422 2.33 -23.84 3.53
N ASP A 423 3.28 -24.18 2.66
CA ASP A 423 4.44 -23.33 2.36
C ASP A 423 4.10 -22.21 1.38
N LEU A 424 3.15 -22.45 0.46
CA LEU A 424 2.63 -21.46 -0.47
C LEU A 424 1.82 -20.39 0.28
N CYS A 425 0.97 -20.80 1.22
CA CYS A 425 -0.01 -19.95 1.90
C CYS A 425 0.47 -19.42 3.27
N ASN A 426 1.79 -19.23 3.44
CA ASN A 426 2.38 -18.80 4.72
C ASN A 426 2.38 -17.27 4.94
N GLY A 427 1.82 -16.50 4.00
CA GLY A 427 1.77 -15.03 4.02
C GLY A 427 3.09 -14.33 3.66
N GLY A 428 4.09 -15.08 3.20
CA GLY A 428 5.35 -14.58 2.68
C GLY A 428 5.38 -14.51 1.15
N HIS A 429 6.54 -14.09 0.62
CA HIS A 429 6.75 -13.98 -0.82
C HIS A 429 6.62 -15.32 -1.55
N VAL A 430 5.88 -15.31 -2.65
CA VAL A 430 5.76 -16.43 -3.59
C VAL A 430 6.57 -16.12 -4.86
N PRO A 431 7.50 -17.00 -5.28
CA PRO A 431 8.19 -16.84 -6.55
C PRO A 431 7.23 -16.95 -7.74
N ILE A 432 7.50 -16.20 -8.81
CA ILE A 432 6.69 -16.19 -10.06
C ILE A 432 6.45 -17.61 -10.61
N SER A 433 7.40 -18.53 -10.45
CA SER A 433 7.28 -19.93 -10.87
C SER A 433 6.11 -20.69 -10.22
N HIS A 434 5.52 -20.15 -9.14
CA HIS A 434 4.39 -20.73 -8.42
C HIS A 434 3.10 -19.91 -8.54
N TYR A 435 3.08 -18.82 -9.31
CA TYR A 435 1.87 -18.01 -9.52
C TYR A 435 0.72 -18.82 -10.13
N TRP A 436 1.07 -19.86 -10.90
CA TRP A 436 0.07 -20.76 -11.44
C TRP A 436 -0.69 -21.53 -10.35
N GLN A 437 0.02 -21.94 -9.30
CA GLN A 437 -0.56 -22.68 -8.18
C GLN A 437 -1.43 -21.74 -7.33
N CYS A 438 -0.99 -20.50 -7.15
CA CYS A 438 -1.76 -19.44 -6.49
C CYS A 438 -3.13 -19.24 -7.17
N PHE A 439 -3.16 -18.89 -8.46
CA PHE A 439 -4.44 -18.59 -9.09
C PHE A 439 -5.36 -19.83 -9.16
N THR A 440 -4.78 -21.04 -9.28
CA THR A 440 -5.57 -22.29 -9.29
C THR A 440 -6.21 -22.54 -7.93
N LEU A 441 -5.48 -22.30 -6.83
CA LEU A 441 -6.04 -22.36 -5.48
C LEU A 441 -7.19 -21.37 -5.30
N PHE A 442 -7.01 -20.11 -5.71
CA PHE A 442 -8.07 -19.12 -5.60
C PHE A 442 -9.27 -19.44 -6.49
N ASP A 443 -9.05 -19.94 -7.71
CA ASP A 443 -10.11 -20.42 -8.58
C ASP A 443 -10.94 -21.52 -7.92
N MET A 444 -10.28 -22.52 -7.34
CA MET A 444 -10.93 -23.56 -6.56
C MET A 444 -11.73 -22.97 -5.40
N MET A 445 -11.15 -22.05 -4.62
CA MET A 445 -11.83 -21.45 -3.47
C MET A 445 -13.10 -20.68 -3.85
N ILE A 446 -13.12 -19.97 -4.98
CA ILE A 446 -14.30 -19.20 -5.42
C ILE A 446 -15.33 -20.07 -6.18
N SER A 447 -14.89 -21.22 -6.70
CA SER A 447 -15.73 -22.14 -7.47
C SER A 447 -16.32 -23.27 -6.62
N ASP A 448 -15.65 -23.68 -5.54
CA ASP A 448 -16.10 -24.71 -4.62
C ASP A 448 -17.27 -24.20 -3.75
N PRO A 449 -18.46 -24.84 -3.79
CA PRO A 449 -19.63 -24.40 -3.03
C PRO A 449 -19.46 -24.45 -1.50
N SER A 450 -18.55 -25.26 -0.99
CA SER A 450 -18.24 -25.39 0.44
C SER A 450 -17.25 -24.34 0.93
N LEU A 451 -16.31 -23.92 0.07
CA LEU A 451 -15.28 -22.93 0.41
C LEU A 451 -15.70 -21.50 0.13
N ARG A 452 -16.40 -21.24 -0.99
CA ARG A 452 -16.78 -19.89 -1.42
C ARG A 452 -17.51 -19.09 -0.33
N PRO A 453 -18.49 -19.64 0.42
CA PRO A 453 -19.16 -18.91 1.49
C PRO A 453 -18.26 -18.51 2.66
N ARG A 454 -17.05 -19.09 2.77
CA ARG A 454 -16.10 -18.86 3.85
C ARG A 454 -15.10 -17.76 3.55
N ILE A 455 -14.98 -17.35 2.28
CA ILE A 455 -14.07 -16.29 1.84
C ILE A 455 -14.25 -15.00 2.66
N PRO A 456 -15.46 -14.48 2.92
CA PRO A 456 -15.58 -13.24 3.67
C PRO A 456 -15.01 -13.31 5.10
N ALA A 457 -15.22 -14.44 5.79
CA ALA A 457 -14.64 -14.66 7.11
C ALA A 457 -13.11 -14.78 7.06
N LEU A 458 -12.57 -15.38 5.99
CA LEU A 458 -11.12 -15.49 5.78
C LEU A 458 -10.48 -14.11 5.55
N ILE A 459 -11.09 -13.27 4.72
CA ILE A 459 -10.60 -11.90 4.48
C ILE A 459 -10.62 -11.08 5.77
N GLN A 460 -11.67 -11.19 6.59
CA GLN A 460 -11.71 -10.54 7.90
C GLN A 460 -10.60 -11.04 8.83
N ALA A 461 -10.29 -12.34 8.80
CA ALA A 461 -9.18 -12.91 9.57
C ALA A 461 -7.82 -12.37 9.11
N PHE A 462 -7.59 -12.28 7.80
CA PHE A 462 -6.38 -11.69 7.21
C PHE A 462 -6.24 -10.20 7.55
N HIS A 463 -7.32 -9.44 7.44
CA HIS A 463 -7.32 -8.04 7.83
C HIS A 463 -6.97 -7.87 9.30
N LYS A 464 -7.58 -8.66 10.19
CA LYS A 464 -7.33 -8.61 11.63
C LYS A 464 -5.86 -8.92 11.96
N SER A 465 -5.27 -9.92 11.32
CA SER A 465 -3.89 -10.36 11.57
C SER A 465 -2.84 -9.52 10.84
N GLY A 466 -3.23 -8.76 9.80
CA GLY A 466 -2.29 -8.08 8.91
C GLY A 466 -1.42 -9.06 8.11
N SER A 467 -1.93 -10.26 7.85
CA SER A 467 -1.21 -11.35 7.18
C SER A 467 -2.17 -12.28 6.47
N THR A 468 -1.78 -12.76 5.30
CA THR A 468 -2.50 -13.79 4.54
C THR A 468 -2.01 -15.20 4.85
N ASN A 469 -1.26 -15.38 5.95
CA ASN A 469 -0.91 -16.71 6.45
C ASN A 469 -2.20 -17.49 6.77
N LEU A 470 -2.42 -18.58 6.03
CA LEU A 470 -3.62 -19.39 6.12
C LEU A 470 -3.59 -20.35 7.32
N GLU A 471 -2.41 -20.72 7.83
CA GLU A 471 -2.26 -21.74 8.88
C GLU A 471 -3.11 -21.51 10.15
N PRO A 472 -3.17 -20.29 10.73
CA PRO A 472 -4.00 -20.03 11.92
C PRO A 472 -5.50 -20.08 11.63
N HIS A 473 -5.89 -20.06 10.37
CA HIS A 473 -7.27 -19.83 9.91
C HIS A 473 -7.86 -21.02 9.16
N ILE A 474 -7.05 -21.97 8.69
CA ILE A 474 -7.52 -23.02 7.79
C ILE A 474 -8.61 -23.90 8.44
N VAL A 475 -8.38 -24.40 9.65
CA VAL A 475 -9.38 -25.22 10.36
C VAL A 475 -10.49 -24.35 10.95
N SER A 476 -10.14 -23.21 11.57
CA SER A 476 -11.11 -22.38 12.29
C SER A 476 -12.06 -21.61 11.36
N VAL A 477 -11.61 -21.26 10.16
CA VAL A 477 -12.36 -20.51 9.17
C VAL A 477 -12.79 -21.43 8.02
N LEU A 478 -11.86 -22.09 7.31
CA LEU A 478 -12.21 -22.94 6.17
C LEU A 478 -12.86 -24.28 6.57
N GLY A 479 -12.58 -24.76 7.78
CA GLY A 479 -13.16 -26.01 8.30
C GLY A 479 -12.49 -27.27 7.80
N ILE A 480 -11.36 -27.15 7.09
CA ILE A 480 -10.58 -28.26 6.53
C ILE A 480 -9.11 -28.12 6.91
N PRO A 481 -8.36 -29.22 7.11
CA PRO A 481 -6.91 -29.19 7.30
C PRO A 481 -6.17 -29.02 5.97
N PHE A 482 -4.89 -28.62 6.02
CA PHE A 482 -4.08 -28.45 4.79
C PHE A 482 -4.00 -29.73 3.96
N GLN A 483 -3.91 -30.90 4.60
CA GLN A 483 -3.83 -32.18 3.91
C GLN A 483 -5.07 -32.47 3.05
N GLU A 484 -6.24 -31.98 3.47
CA GLU A 484 -7.48 -32.11 2.70
C GLU A 484 -7.60 -31.04 1.61
N LEU A 485 -7.04 -29.85 1.85
CA LEU A 485 -6.97 -28.79 0.84
C LEU A 485 -5.94 -29.08 -0.27
N ASP A 486 -4.84 -29.76 0.07
CA ASP A 486 -3.79 -30.19 -0.86
C ASP A 486 -4.25 -31.34 -1.78
N ALA A 487 -5.19 -32.17 -1.31
CA ALA A 487 -5.69 -33.36 -1.99
C ALA A 487 -6.79 -33.03 -3.00
#